data_AF-H8GGR6-F1
#
_entry.id   AF-H8GGR6-F1
#
_cell.length_a   1.000
_cell.length_b   1.000
_cell.length_c   1.000
_cell.angle_alpha   90.00
_cell.angle_beta   90.00
_cell.angle_gamma   90.00
#
_symmetry.space_group_name_H-M   'P 1'
#
loop_
_entity.id
_entity.type
_entity.pdbx_description
1 polymer ?
#
loop_
_entity_poly.entity_id
_entity_poly.type
_entity_poly.pdbx_seq_one_letter_code
_entity_poly.pdbx_strand_id
1 'polypeptide(L)' 'MQPIRLIIEHVPESIPIPLDMRHQPIEVIIWSLLDQQVGDKPTDNLISGNTFES' A
#
# COMPACT_ATOMS: atom_id res chain seq x y z
N MET A 1 -9.00 8.69 -12.65
CA MET A 1 -8.06 8.16 -13.68
C MET A 1 -8.36 6.68 -13.93
N GLN A 2 -7.96 6.13 -15.08
CA GLN A 2 -8.10 4.69 -15.36
C GLN A 2 -6.83 3.94 -14.93
N PRO A 3 -6.96 2.75 -14.29
CA PRO A 3 -5.81 1.92 -13.95
C PRO A 3 -5.12 1.41 -15.21
N ILE A 4 -3.81 1.24 -15.11
CA ILE A 4 -3.05 0.50 -16.11
C ILE A 4 -3.11 -0.97 -15.72
N ARG A 5 -3.62 -1.81 -16.62
CA ARG A 5 -3.66 -3.27 -16.47
C ARG A 5 -2.52 -3.86 -17.30
N LEU A 6 -1.67 -4.66 -16.67
CA LEU A 6 -0.55 -5.32 -17.32
C LEU A 6 -0.61 -6.82 -17.03
N ILE A 7 -0.52 -7.65 -18.07
CA ILE A 7 -0.40 -9.11 -17.93
C ILE A 7 1.08 -9.46 -18.07
N ILE A 8 1.63 -10.14 -17.08
CA ILE A 8 3.03 -10.57 -17.06
C ILE A 8 3.05 -12.10 -17.02
N GLU A 9 3.60 -12.72 -18.06
CA GLU A 9 3.70 -14.18 -18.17
C GLU A 9 4.79 -14.77 -17.27
N HIS A 10 5.85 -14.00 -17.01
CA HIS A 10 6.99 -14.39 -16.19
C HIS A 10 7.32 -13.29 -15.19
N VAL A 11 7.01 -13.55 -13.92
CA VAL A 11 7.09 -12.52 -12.89
C VAL A 11 8.55 -12.33 -12.46
N PRO A 12 9.08 -11.09 -12.51
CA PRO A 12 10.43 -10.84 -12.03
C PRO A 12 10.51 -11.02 -10.51
N GLU A 13 11.70 -11.38 -10.00
CA GLU A 13 11.92 -11.63 -8.56
C GLU A 13 11.70 -10.39 -7.68
N SER A 14 11.66 -9.19 -8.28
CA SER A 14 11.40 -7.93 -7.59
C SER A 14 9.96 -7.75 -7.16
N ILE A 15 9.00 -8.53 -7.69
CA ILE A 15 7.60 -8.44 -7.29
C ILE A 15 7.34 -9.47 -6.17
N PRO A 16 6.89 -9.02 -4.99
CA PRO A 16 6.66 -9.90 -3.85
C PRO A 16 5.35 -10.69 -4.03
N ILE A 17 5.40 -11.76 -4.82
CA ILE A 17 4.32 -12.74 -4.96
C ILE A 17 4.78 -14.12 -4.42
N PRO A 18 3.83 -15.01 -4.06
CA PRO A 18 4.13 -16.38 -3.70
C PRO A 18 4.95 -17.10 -4.77
N LEU A 19 5.92 -17.92 -4.35
CA LEU A 19 6.86 -18.61 -5.26
C LEU A 19 6.12 -19.48 -6.29
N ASP A 20 5.06 -20.15 -5.84
CA ASP A 20 4.22 -21.03 -6.66
C ASP A 20 3.51 -20.30 -7.82
N MET A 21 3.39 -18.97 -7.72
CA MET A 21 2.72 -18.13 -8.71
C MET A 21 3.69 -17.47 -9.70
N ARG A 22 5.01 -17.57 -9.51
CA ARG A 22 6.00 -16.88 -10.36
C ARG A 22 6.05 -17.37 -11.81
N HIS A 23 5.68 -18.63 -12.01
CA HIS A 23 5.63 -19.27 -13.33
C HIS A 23 4.25 -19.22 -13.97
N GLN A 24 3.30 -18.51 -13.34
CA GLN A 24 1.95 -18.35 -13.85
C GLN A 24 1.77 -16.93 -14.38
N PRO A 25 0.92 -16.74 -15.39
CA PRO A 25 0.53 -15.41 -15.81
C PRO A 25 -0.15 -14.68 -14.65
N ILE A 26 0.33 -13.48 -14.32
CA ILE A 26 -0.29 -12.62 -13.32
C ILE A 26 -0.83 -11.35 -13.97
N GLU A 27 -1.90 -10.83 -13.38
CA GLU A 27 -2.40 -9.50 -13.69
C GLU A 27 -1.89 -8.51 -12.65
N VAL A 28 -1.22 -7.46 -13.12
CA VAL A 28 -0.74 -6.35 -12.30
C VAL A 28 -1.60 -5.12 -12.58
N ILE A 29 -2.19 -4.55 -11.52
CA ILE A 29 -2.97 -3.33 -11.57
C ILE A 29 -2.13 -2.21 -10.97
N ILE A 30 -1.72 -1.25 -11.81
CA ILE A 30 -0.97 -0.08 -11.37
C ILE A 30 -1.95 1.07 -11.18
N TRP A 31 -2.08 1.50 -9.93
CA TRP A 31 -2.91 2.63 -9.54
C TRP A 31 -2.05 3.79 -9.04
N SER A 32 -2.20 4.96 -9.66
CA SER A 32 -1.52 6.17 -9.18
C SER A 32 -2.20 6.68 -7.91
N LEU A 33 -1.44 6.83 -6.83
CA LEU A 33 -1.92 7.37 -5.55
C LEU A 33 -1.77 8.90 -5.45
N LEU A 34 -1.44 9.58 -6.55
CA LEU A 34 -1.14 11.02 -6.56
C LEU A 34 -2.31 11.91 -6.09
N ASP A 35 -3.54 11.41 -6.10
CA ASP A 35 -4.72 12.11 -5.56
C ASP A 35 -5.00 11.83 -4.06
N GLN A 36 -4.20 11.01 -3.38
CA GLN A 36 -4.45 10.59 -1.99
C GLN A 36 -3.76 11.46 -0.91
N GLN A 37 -3.10 12.55 -1.30
CA GLN A 37 -2.32 13.43 -0.43
C GLN A 37 -3.05 14.74 -0.04
N VAL A 38 -4.38 14.74 0.04
CA VAL A 38 -5.12 15.82 0.70
C VAL A 38 -6.13 15.21 1.67
N GLY A 39 -5.72 15.06 2.93
CA GLY A 39 -6.65 15.03 4.04
C GLY A 39 -6.79 13.70 4.78
N ASP A 40 -5.72 13.19 5.37
CA ASP A 40 -5.84 12.40 6.61
C ASP A 40 -4.64 12.67 7.52
N LYS A 41 -4.62 13.88 8.08
CA LYS A 41 -3.90 14.15 9.32
C LYS A 41 -4.88 13.88 10.46
N PRO A 42 -4.76 12.79 11.24
CA PRO A 42 -5.36 12.75 12.56
C PRO A 42 -4.66 13.80 13.42
N THR A 43 -5.30 14.96 13.55
CA THR A 43 -4.94 16.01 14.50
C THR A 43 -5.88 15.88 15.70
N ASP A 44 -5.60 14.92 16.58
CA ASP A 44 -6.26 14.71 17.88
C ASP A 44 -5.38 13.64 18.58
N ASN A 45 -4.65 13.85 19.67
CA ASN A 45 -4.89 14.60 20.89
C ASN A 45 -3.56 15.05 21.52
N LEU A 46 -3.34 16.35 21.61
CA LEU A 46 -2.65 16.95 22.73
C LEU A 46 -3.74 17.18 23.79
N ILE A 47 -3.79 16.41 24.89
CA ILE A 47 -4.29 16.84 26.22
C ILE A 47 -3.92 15.78 27.28
N SER A 48 -3.21 16.27 28.31
CA SER A 48 -3.16 15.90 29.74
C SER A 48 -2.92 14.46 30.22
N GLY A 49 -1.80 14.34 30.95
CA GLY A 49 -1.88 14.28 32.41
C GLY A 49 -1.90 12.90 33.05
N ASN A 50 -0.76 12.49 33.57
CA ASN A 50 -0.70 11.52 34.66
C ASN A 50 0.51 11.81 35.56
N THR A 51 0.27 12.67 36.54
CA THR A 51 0.91 12.61 37.86
C THR A 51 0.68 11.21 38.42
N PHE A 52 1.75 10.46 38.69
CA PHE A 52 1.70 9.18 39.37
C PHE A 52 2.18 9.37 40.81
N GLU A 53 1.26 9.36 41.77
CA GLU A 53 1.53 9.19 43.20
C GLU A 53 1.38 7.72 43.58
N SER A 54 2.39 7.15 44.26
CA SER A 54 2.27 6.25 45.42
C SER A 54 3.64 6.08 46.09
#